data_AF-A0A7Y4WL62-F1
#
_entry.id   AF-A0A7Y4WL62-F1
#
_cell.length_a   1.000
_cell.length_b   1.000
_cell.length_c   1.000
_cell.angle_alpha   90.00
_cell.angle_beta   90.00
_cell.angle_gamma   90.00
#
_symmetry.space_group_name_H-M   'P 1'
#
loop_
_entity.id
_entity.type
_entity.pdbx_description
1 polymer ?
#
loop_
_entity_poly.entity_id
_entity_poly.type
_entity_poly.pdbx_seq_one_letter_code
_entity_poly.pdbx_strand_id
1 'polypeptide(L)'
;MSDSGRRSAIARALRHDKSLPTDKYKRVTPQHQNNILKWVVSNKPEYALIDRNPPEILRRELIKRGLSIQLYKRILLNETIVTVDELYNISEVLKCKAKDLL
;
A
#
# COMPACT_ATOMS: atom_id res chain seq x y z
N MET A 1 -22.20 21.68 14.86
CA MET A 1 -20.79 22.08 14.67
C MET A 1 -20.12 20.99 13.86
N SER A 2 -19.56 21.36 12.70
CA SER A 2 -19.04 20.47 11.67
C SER A 2 -17.70 19.84 12.07
N ASP A 3 -17.65 18.51 12.09
CA ASP A 3 -16.47 17.69 12.38
C ASP A 3 -15.49 17.69 11.18
N SER A 4 -14.94 18.87 10.88
CA SER A 4 -14.05 19.11 9.73
C SER A 4 -12.57 18.76 10.00
N GLY A 5 -12.27 18.03 11.08
CA GLY A 5 -10.91 17.85 11.57
C GLY A 5 -10.12 16.69 10.94
N ARG A 6 -10.78 15.62 10.47
CA ARG A 6 -10.08 14.46 9.89
C ARG A 6 -10.02 14.52 8.37
N ARG A 7 -9.37 15.56 7.82
CA ARG A 7 -8.70 15.37 6.52
C ARG A 7 -7.54 14.42 6.77
N SER A 8 -7.77 13.13 6.52
CA SER A 8 -6.78 12.06 6.70
C SER A 8 -5.45 12.50 6.09
N ALA A 9 -4.32 12.18 6.74
CA ALA A 9 -2.99 12.49 6.20
C ALA A 9 -2.83 12.04 4.74
N ILE A 10 -3.53 10.96 4.39
CA ILE A 10 -3.67 10.40 3.05
C ILE A 10 -4.37 11.37 2.08
N ALA A 11 -5.49 11.99 2.46
CA ALA A 11 -6.17 13.00 1.64
C ALA A 11 -5.33 14.27 1.43
N ARG A 12 -4.35 14.55 2.30
CA ARG A 12 -3.35 15.61 2.07
C ARG A 12 -2.25 15.12 1.11
N ALA A 13 -1.68 13.93 1.32
CA ALA A 13 -0.68 13.33 0.44
C ALA A 13 -1.18 13.21 -1.01
N LEU A 14 -2.43 12.75 -1.20
CA LEU A 14 -3.09 12.62 -2.51
C LEU A 14 -3.25 13.94 -3.27
N ARG A 15 -3.35 15.08 -2.57
CA ARG A 15 -3.47 16.40 -3.24
C ARG A 15 -2.13 16.90 -3.75
N HIS A 16 -1.03 16.49 -3.12
CA HIS A 16 0.31 16.92 -3.51
C HIS A 16 0.94 16.02 -4.57
N ASP A 17 0.54 14.75 -4.62
CA ASP A 17 1.06 13.78 -5.58
C ASP A 17 0.12 13.63 -6.80
N LYS A 18 0.37 14.43 -7.84
CA LYS A 18 -0.43 14.43 -9.07
C LYS A 18 -0.31 13.14 -9.90
N SER A 19 0.58 12.22 -9.52
CA SER A 19 0.80 10.98 -10.24
C SER A 19 -0.31 9.95 -10.00
N LEU A 20 -1.14 10.14 -8.96
CA LEU A 20 -2.18 9.22 -8.57
C LEU A 20 -3.58 9.87 -8.60
N PRO A 21 -4.64 9.08 -8.84
CA PRO A 21 -6.00 9.57 -8.72
C PRO A 21 -6.29 10.08 -7.31
N THR A 22 -6.93 11.24 -7.21
CA THR A 22 -7.32 11.85 -5.92
C THR A 22 -8.45 11.11 -5.21
N ASP A 23 -9.11 10.17 -5.89
CA ASP A 23 -10.15 9.34 -5.32
C ASP A 23 -9.56 8.12 -4.61
N LYS A 24 -9.69 8.12 -3.29
CA LYS A 24 -9.25 7.10 -2.34
C LYS A 24 -9.67 5.68 -2.73
N TYR A 25 -10.89 5.53 -3.25
CA TYR A 25 -11.49 4.22 -3.55
C TYR A 25 -11.28 3.80 -5.00
N LYS A 26 -10.63 4.64 -5.81
CA LYS A 26 -10.33 4.27 -7.18
C LYS A 26 -9.38 3.07 -7.17
N ARG A 27 -9.68 2.12 -8.04
CA ARG A 27 -8.88 0.92 -8.23
C ARG A 27 -7.62 1.27 -9.02
N VAL A 28 -6.48 0.77 -8.57
CA VAL A 28 -5.26 0.76 -9.34
C VAL A 28 -5.46 -0.18 -10.54
N THR A 29 -5.03 0.25 -11.73
CA THR A 29 -5.15 -0.56 -12.94
C THR A 29 -4.38 -1.88 -12.80
N PRO A 30 -4.90 -3.00 -13.32
CA PRO A 30 -4.25 -4.32 -13.18
C PRO A 30 -2.80 -4.37 -13.67
N GLN A 31 -2.42 -3.54 -14.65
CA GLN A 31 -1.05 -3.41 -15.15
C GLN A 31 -0.01 -3.04 -14.08
N HIS A 32 -0.41 -2.33 -13.03
CA HIS A 32 0.49 -1.89 -11.96
C HIS A 32 0.57 -2.87 -10.78
N GLN A 33 -0.33 -3.87 -10.70
CA GLN A 33 -0.38 -4.80 -9.55
C GLN A 33 0.90 -5.64 -9.44
N ASN A 34 1.47 -6.04 -10.59
CA ASN A 34 2.73 -6.78 -10.66
C ASN A 34 3.95 -5.98 -10.19
N ASN A 35 3.88 -4.66 -10.09
CA ASN A 35 5.04 -3.84 -9.73
C ASN A 35 5.30 -3.82 -8.22
N ILE A 36 4.27 -4.06 -7.39
CA ILE A 36 4.43 -4.16 -5.93
C ILE A 36 5.31 -5.36 -5.57
N LEU A 37 4.98 -6.56 -6.06
CA LEU A 37 5.79 -7.75 -5.77
C LEU A 37 7.22 -7.62 -6.31
N LYS A 38 7.37 -7.14 -7.54
CA LYS A 38 8.71 -6.91 -8.14
C LYS A 38 9.53 -5.95 -7.30
N TRP A 39 8.95 -4.82 -6.90
CA TRP A 39 9.64 -3.84 -6.07
C TRP A 39 10.05 -4.44 -4.72
N VAL A 40 9.15 -5.18 -4.07
CA VAL A 40 9.43 -5.84 -2.79
C VAL A 40 10.57 -6.84 -2.95
N VAL A 41 10.54 -7.72 -3.95
CA VAL A 41 11.61 -8.70 -4.19
C VAL A 41 12.96 -8.01 -4.47
N SER A 42 12.96 -6.88 -5.17
CA SER A 42 14.19 -6.14 -5.50
C SER A 42 14.75 -5.27 -4.37
N ASN A 43 13.92 -4.73 -3.48
CA ASN A 43 14.34 -3.73 -2.48
C ASN A 43 14.21 -4.21 -1.03
N LYS A 44 13.25 -5.09 -0.75
CA LYS A 44 12.90 -5.63 0.57
C LYS A 44 12.54 -7.11 0.47
N PRO A 45 13.44 -7.99 -0.02
CA PRO A 45 13.13 -9.40 -0.25
C PRO A 45 12.62 -10.12 1.00
N GLU A 46 13.00 -9.65 2.19
CA GLU A 46 12.51 -10.14 3.47
C GLU A 46 10.99 -9.92 3.69
N TYR A 47 10.35 -9.08 2.87
CA TYR A 47 8.91 -8.79 2.92
C TYR A 47 8.09 -9.51 1.82
N ALA A 48 8.72 -10.27 0.91
CA ALA A 48 8.04 -10.94 -0.20
C ALA A 48 7.19 -12.16 0.22
N LEU A 49 7.60 -12.88 1.28
CA LEU A 49 6.80 -13.77 2.16
C LEU A 49 5.66 -14.61 1.55
N ILE A 50 5.88 -15.18 0.36
CA ILE A 50 4.87 -16.00 -0.30
C ILE A 50 4.52 -17.24 0.55
N ASP A 51 5.51 -17.81 1.28
CA ASP A 51 5.31 -19.02 2.10
C ASP A 51 5.87 -18.95 3.53
N ARG A 52 6.28 -17.75 3.99
CA ARG A 52 6.93 -17.57 5.30
C ARG A 52 6.13 -16.68 6.23
N ASN A 53 6.38 -16.83 7.53
CA ASN A 53 5.87 -15.92 8.54
C ASN A 53 6.48 -14.52 8.33
N PRO A 54 5.67 -13.44 8.24
CA PRO A 54 6.21 -12.09 8.10
C PRO A 54 7.12 -11.71 9.26
N PRO A 55 8.23 -10.98 8.99
CA PRO A 55 9.05 -10.38 10.02
C PRO A 55 8.17 -9.55 10.95
N GLU A 56 8.49 -9.57 12.24
CA GLU A 56 7.67 -8.89 13.23
C GLU A 56 7.58 -7.38 12.98
N ILE A 57 8.65 -6.78 12.43
CA ILE A 57 8.69 -5.38 12.03
C ILE A 57 7.60 -5.09 10.97
N LEU A 58 7.53 -5.90 9.91
CA LEU A 58 6.50 -5.75 8.88
C LEU A 58 5.10 -5.92 9.49
N ARG A 59 4.94 -6.93 10.36
CA ARG A 59 3.68 -7.21 11.03
C ARG A 59 3.18 -6.00 11.83
N ARG A 60 4.07 -5.36 12.60
CA ARG A 60 3.76 -4.15 13.38
C ARG A 60 3.41 -2.96 12.49
N GLU A 61 4.15 -2.74 11.41
CA GLU A 61 3.87 -1.64 10.47
C GLU A 61 2.54 -1.81 9.73
N LEU A 62 2.21 -3.03 9.30
CA LEU A 62 0.90 -3.33 8.70
C LEU A 62 -0.25 -3.02 9.67
N ILE A 63 -0.15 -3.46 10.93
CA ILE A 63 -1.16 -3.21 11.98
C ILE A 63 -1.34 -1.71 12.21
N LYS A 64 -0.25 -0.95 12.33
CA LYS A 64 -0.31 0.52 12.51
C LYS A 64 -1.08 1.23 11.39
N ARG A 65 -1.06 0.67 10.18
CA ARG A 65 -1.75 1.21 8.99
C ARG A 65 -3.12 0.59 8.74
N GLY A 66 -3.59 -0.30 9.61
CA GLY A 66 -4.88 -0.97 9.45
C GLY A 66 -4.92 -2.00 8.31
N LEU A 67 -3.76 -2.50 7.85
CA LEU A 67 -3.66 -3.54 6.84
C LEU A 67 -3.52 -4.91 7.51
N SER A 68 -4.32 -5.88 7.07
CA SER A 68 -4.16 -7.27 7.53
C SER A 68 -3.03 -7.96 6.76
N ILE A 69 -2.37 -8.92 7.42
CA ILE A 69 -1.33 -9.74 6.77
C ILE A 69 -1.93 -10.50 5.56
N GLN A 70 -3.16 -10.99 5.68
CA GLN A 70 -3.85 -11.69 4.62
C GLN A 70 -4.08 -10.79 3.41
N LEU A 71 -4.54 -9.54 3.63
CA LEU A 71 -4.70 -8.56 2.56
C LEU A 71 -3.35 -8.29 1.89
N TYR A 72 -2.30 -8.02 2.65
CA TYR A 72 -0.96 -7.80 2.12
C TYR A 72 -0.46 -8.98 1.27
N LYS A 73 -0.65 -10.23 1.73
CA LYS A 73 -0.31 -11.43 0.95
C LYS A 73 -1.09 -11.50 -0.37
N ARG A 74 -2.40 -11.30 -0.32
CA ARG A 74 -3.25 -11.28 -1.53
C ARG A 74 -2.81 -10.20 -2.52
N ILE A 75 -2.35 -9.06 -2.03
CA ILE A 75 -1.81 -7.98 -2.88
C ILE A 75 -0.52 -8.44 -3.57
N LEU A 76 0.42 -9.02 -2.83
CA LEU A 76 1.67 -9.55 -3.40
C LEU A 76 1.42 -10.65 -4.44
N LEU A 77 0.38 -11.47 -4.25
CA LEU A 77 0.00 -12.53 -5.17
C LEU A 77 -0.91 -12.05 -6.32
N ASN A 78 -1.22 -10.75 -6.40
CA ASN A 78 -2.19 -10.17 -7.33
C ASN A 78 -3.59 -10.82 -7.26
N GLU A 79 -3.97 -11.35 -6.10
CA GLU A 79 -5.28 -11.98 -5.84
C GLU A 79 -6.36 -10.97 -5.42
N THR A 80 -6.02 -9.68 -5.38
CA THR A 80 -6.95 -8.61 -5.05
C THR A 80 -6.60 -7.34 -5.81
N ILE A 81 -7.63 -6.56 -6.12
CA ILE A 81 -7.44 -5.24 -6.73
C ILE A 81 -7.12 -4.24 -5.62
N VAL A 82 -5.97 -3.59 -5.73
CA VAL A 82 -5.50 -2.57 -4.80
C VAL A 82 -6.22 -1.25 -5.05
N THR A 83 -6.76 -0.64 -4.01
CA THR A 83 -7.26 0.74 -4.02
C THR A 83 -6.11 1.73 -3.86
N VAL A 84 -6.31 2.99 -4.26
CA VAL A 84 -5.29 4.03 -4.05
C VAL A 84 -4.92 4.18 -2.57
N ASP A 85 -5.88 4.06 -1.64
CA ASP A 85 -5.60 4.08 -0.20
C ASP A 85 -4.67 2.95 0.25
N GLU A 86 -4.97 1.73 -0.19
CA GLU A 86 -4.15 0.56 0.12
C GLU A 86 -2.74 0.71 -0.47
N LEU A 87 -2.62 1.25 -1.69
CA LEU A 87 -1.32 1.52 -2.31
C LEU A 87 -0.49 2.50 -1.47
N TYR A 88 -1.09 3.59 -0.96
CA TYR A 88 -0.40 4.52 -0.08
C TYR A 88 -0.03 3.88 1.26
N ASN A 89 -0.94 3.14 1.87
CA ASN A 89 -0.65 2.46 3.13
C ASN A 89 0.48 1.44 2.95
N ILE A 90 0.53 0.74 1.81
CA ILE A 90 1.62 -0.18 1.47
C ILE A 90 2.92 0.57 1.22
N SER A 91 2.92 1.66 0.45
CA SER A 91 4.14 2.43 0.19
C SER A 91 4.75 2.98 1.47
N GLU A 92 3.91 3.40 2.41
CA GLU A 92 4.34 3.83 3.75
C GLU A 92 4.96 2.69 4.56
N VAL A 93 4.37 1.48 4.52
CA VAL A 93 4.93 0.29 5.17
C VAL A 93 6.27 -0.10 4.54
N LEU A 94 6.37 -0.01 3.21
CA LEU A 94 7.57 -0.30 2.44
C LEU A 94 8.61 0.83 2.48
N LYS A 95 8.27 1.99 3.04
CA LYS A 95 9.08 3.21 3.08
C LYS A 95 9.55 3.66 1.68
N CYS A 96 8.65 3.60 0.70
CA CYS A 96 8.87 4.07 -0.67
C CYS A 96 7.77 5.03 -1.11
N LYS A 97 7.88 5.62 -2.30
CA LYS A 97 6.82 6.45 -2.86
C LYS A 97 5.79 5.55 -3.55
N ALA A 98 4.51 5.88 -3.44
CA ALA A 98 3.44 5.11 -4.08
C ALA A 98 3.62 4.98 -5.60
N LYS A 99 4.19 5.99 -6.26
CA LYS A 99 4.55 5.95 -7.68
C LYS A 99 5.64 4.92 -8.04
N ASP A 100 6.47 4.51 -7.09
CA ASP A 100 7.52 3.51 -7.31
C ASP A 100 6.92 2.09 -7.32
N LEU A 101 5.66 1.96 -6.89
CA LEU A 101 4.87 0.73 -6.88
C LEU A 101 3.87 0.66 -8.04
N LEU A 102 3.74 1.74 -8.83
CA LEU A 102 2.96 1.79 -10.07
C LEU A 102 3.82 1.38 -11.26
#